data_AF-A0A9P0Z4N1-F1
#
_entry.id   AF-A0A9P0Z4N1-F1
#
_cell.length_a   1.000
_cell.length_b   1.000
_cell.length_c   1.000
_cell.angle_alpha   90.00
_cell.angle_beta   90.00
_cell.angle_gamma   90.00
#
_symmetry.space_group_name_H-M   'P 1'
#
loop_
_entity.id
_entity.type
_entity.pdbx_description
1 polymer ?
#
loop_
_entity_poly.entity_id
_entity_poly.type
_entity_poly.pdbx_seq_one_letter_code
_entity_poly.pdbx_strand_id
1 'polypeptide(L)'
;MEFEELCAIFGPGLAGAVFGAGWWFWVDAVVCSDVKISFLHYLPGIFASLASLMFNCVRKEDIDYSPYDEGEWRLKLWLFIAYVVSFVSLAASVGLLIQDALVKTGPSAWTGIAGVLQCVLVLISGLIYWTSHSEQ
;
A
#
# COMPACT_ATOMS: atom_id res chain seq x y z
N MET A 1 10.92 10.14 27.48
CA MET A 1 10.28 9.21 26.54
C MET A 1 10.42 9.87 25.21
N GLU A 2 11.57 9.62 24.58
CA GLU A 2 11.96 10.32 23.37
C GLU A 2 11.10 9.81 22.21
N PHE A 3 10.77 10.66 21.25
CA PHE A 3 9.77 10.41 20.21
C PHE A 3 9.93 9.06 19.47
N GLU A 4 11.14 8.53 19.41
CA GLU A 4 11.52 7.22 18.87
C GLU A 4 10.92 6.04 19.66
N GLU A 5 10.94 6.08 20.99
CA GLU A 5 10.29 5.04 21.82
C GLU A 5 8.76 5.03 21.61
N LEU A 6 8.17 6.21 21.41
CA LEU A 6 6.74 6.34 21.14
C LEU A 6 6.37 5.76 19.76
N CYS A 7 7.19 6.04 18.74
CA CYS A 7 7.06 5.48 17.40
C CYS A 7 7.26 3.96 17.38
N ALA A 8 8.20 3.42 18.15
CA ALA A 8 8.42 1.97 18.26
C ALA A 8 7.24 1.24 18.93
N ILE A 9 6.62 1.86 19.95
CA ILE A 9 5.50 1.24 20.70
C ILE A 9 4.17 1.37 19.94
N PHE A 10 3.86 2.56 19.42
CA PHE A 10 2.57 2.82 18.77
C PHE A 10 2.59 2.63 17.25
N GLY A 11 3.76 2.56 16.62
CA GLY A 11 3.95 2.48 15.16
C GLY A 11 3.21 1.31 14.51
N PRO A 12 3.35 0.06 15.00
CA PRO A 12 2.60 -1.07 14.44
C PRO A 12 1.08 -0.91 14.57
N GLY A 13 0.60 -0.33 15.67
CA GLY A 13 -0.81 -0.05 15.89
C GLY A 13 -1.35 1.02 14.93
N LEU A 14 -0.60 2.11 14.75
CA LEU A 14 -0.93 3.17 13.79
C LEU A 14 -0.90 2.63 12.36
N ALA A 15 0.12 1.86 11.98
CA ALA A 15 0.21 1.23 10.68
C ALA A 15 -1.01 0.33 10.41
N GLY A 16 -1.40 -0.50 11.37
CA GLY A 16 -2.60 -1.34 11.28
C GLY A 16 -3.88 -0.52 11.12
N ALA A 17 -4.03 0.56 11.88
CA ALA A 17 -5.19 1.46 11.78
C ALA A 17 -5.27 2.13 10.39
N VAL A 18 -4.14 2.61 9.85
CA VAL A 18 -4.09 3.22 8.51
C VAL A 18 -4.37 2.20 7.41
N PHE A 19 -3.84 0.97 7.54
CA PHE A 19 -4.15 -0.13 6.61
C PHE A 19 -5.64 -0.46 6.61
N GLY A 20 -6.21 -0.60 7.81
CA GLY A 20 -7.63 -0.86 8.01
C GLY A 20 -8.51 0.25 7.45
N ALA A 21 -8.13 1.51 7.65
CA ALA A 21 -8.83 2.67 7.08
C ALA A 21 -8.82 2.64 5.54
N GLY A 22 -7.69 2.32 4.92
CA GLY A 22 -7.61 2.17 3.46
C GLY A 22 -8.59 1.14 2.91
N TRP A 23 -8.62 -0.05 3.53
CA TRP A 23 -9.58 -1.10 3.15
C TRP A 23 -11.02 -0.75 3.51
N TRP A 24 -11.25 0.00 4.59
CA TRP A 24 -12.57 0.46 4.97
C TRP A 24 -13.17 1.41 3.91
N PHE A 25 -12.40 2.38 3.42
CA PHE A 25 -12.85 3.27 2.32
C PHE A 25 -13.24 2.47 1.08
N TRP A 26 -12.47 1.44 0.74
CA TRP A 26 -12.80 0.58 -0.39
C TRP A 26 -14.10 -0.22 -0.18
N VAL A 27 -14.25 -0.87 0.98
CA VAL A 27 -15.45 -1.64 1.31
C VAL A 27 -16.69 -0.74 1.35
N ASP A 28 -16.58 0.45 1.93
CA ASP A 28 -17.66 1.45 1.94
C ASP A 28 -18.09 1.81 0.52
N ALA A 29 -17.15 2.12 -0.37
CA ALA A 29 -17.46 2.43 -1.76
C ALA A 29 -18.12 1.26 -2.50
N VAL A 30 -17.72 0.02 -2.21
CA VAL A 30 -18.33 -1.17 -2.79
C VAL A 30 -19.77 -1.37 -2.31
N VAL A 31 -20.02 -1.16 -1.02
CA VAL A 31 -21.35 -1.31 -0.41
C VAL A 31 -22.30 -0.19 -0.85
N CYS A 32 -21.80 1.03 -0.99
CA CYS A 32 -22.57 2.19 -1.41
C CYS A 32 -22.76 2.30 -2.93
N SER A 33 -22.18 1.39 -3.73
CA SER A 33 -22.32 1.42 -5.19
C SER A 33 -23.65 0.79 -5.62
N ASP A 34 -24.45 1.54 -6.37
CA ASP A 34 -25.69 1.05 -7.00
C ASP A 34 -25.44 0.06 -8.14
N VAL A 35 -24.20 0.00 -8.64
CA VAL A 35 -23.78 -0.86 -9.76
C VAL A 35 -22.74 -1.85 -9.29
N LYS A 36 -22.82 -3.08 -9.79
CA LYS A 36 -21.81 -4.11 -9.52
C LYS A 36 -20.44 -3.66 -10.04
N ILE A 37 -19.50 -3.48 -9.11
CA ILE A 37 -18.12 -3.13 -9.43
C ILE A 37 -17.40 -4.35 -10.02
N SER A 38 -16.67 -4.13 -11.11
CA SER A 38 -15.87 -5.17 -11.76
C SER A 38 -14.69 -5.58 -10.88
N PHE A 39 -14.26 -6.84 -10.99
CA PHE A 39 -13.08 -7.33 -10.27
C PHE A 39 -11.81 -6.51 -10.56
N LEU A 40 -11.75 -5.86 -11.72
CA LEU A 40 -10.63 -5.00 -12.12
C LEU A 40 -10.36 -3.87 -11.11
N HIS A 41 -11.41 -3.29 -10.50
CA HIS A 41 -11.25 -2.22 -9.52
C HIS A 41 -10.69 -2.67 -8.18
N TYR A 42 -10.73 -3.98 -7.88
CA TYR A 42 -10.14 -4.53 -6.65
C TYR A 42 -8.63 -4.74 -6.77
N LEU A 43 -8.12 -4.92 -8.00
CA LEU A 43 -6.71 -5.28 -8.23
C LEU A 43 -5.73 -4.23 -7.68
N PRO A 44 -5.88 -2.92 -7.91
CA PRO A 44 -4.94 -1.93 -7.40
C PRO A 44 -4.72 -2.02 -5.90
N GLY A 45 -5.80 -2.08 -5.09
CA GLY A 45 -5.71 -2.18 -3.64
C GLY A 45 -5.07 -3.48 -3.14
N ILE A 46 -5.34 -4.60 -3.82
CA ILE A 46 -4.72 -5.90 -3.51
C ILE A 46 -3.21 -5.84 -3.80
N PHE A 47 -2.81 -5.33 -4.96
CA PHE A 47 -1.39 -5.20 -5.32
C PHE A 47 -0.66 -4.17 -4.43
N ALA A 48 -1.30 -3.09 -4.02
CA ALA A 48 -0.76 -2.16 -3.04
C ALA A 48 -0.53 -2.84 -1.68
N SER A 49 -1.45 -3.71 -1.26
CA SER A 49 -1.31 -4.49 -0.01
C SER A 49 -0.17 -5.51 -0.11
N LEU A 50 -0.05 -6.17 -1.25
CA LEU A 50 1.06 -7.09 -1.52
C LEU A 50 2.40 -6.34 -1.50
N ALA A 51 2.48 -5.18 -2.16
CA ALA A 51 3.71 -4.39 -2.20
C ALA A 51 4.10 -3.88 -0.81
N SER A 52 3.11 -3.43 -0.01
CA SER A 52 3.31 -3.07 1.40
C SER A 52 3.87 -4.26 2.18
N LEU A 53 3.33 -5.46 2.02
CA LEU A 53 3.87 -6.67 2.65
C LEU A 53 5.31 -6.96 2.18
N MET A 54 5.58 -6.87 0.88
CA MET A 54 6.92 -7.10 0.32
C MET A 54 7.97 -6.16 0.92
N PHE A 55 7.64 -4.87 1.09
CA PHE A 55 8.52 -3.90 1.75
C PHE A 55 8.77 -4.27 3.22
N ASN A 56 7.74 -4.69 3.93
CA ASN A 56 7.83 -5.03 5.35
C ASN A 56 8.55 -6.36 5.62
N CYS A 57 8.74 -7.21 4.61
CA CYS A 57 9.57 -8.42 4.71
C CYS A 57 11.09 -8.14 4.66
N VAL A 58 11.52 -6.90 4.41
CA VAL A 58 12.93 -6.53 4.31
C VAL A 58 13.38 -5.78 5.55
N ARG A 59 14.39 -6.31 6.25
CA ARG A 59 15.02 -5.65 7.39
C ARG A 59 16.00 -4.59 6.88
N LYS A 60 16.11 -3.46 7.59
CA LYS A 60 17.03 -2.38 7.20
C LYS A 60 18.50 -2.83 7.28
N GLU A 61 18.83 -3.69 8.24
CA GLU A 61 20.16 -4.27 8.42
C GLU A 61 20.63 -5.05 7.18
N ASP A 62 19.72 -5.73 6.47
CA ASP A 62 20.02 -6.52 5.28
C ASP A 62 20.28 -5.65 4.03
N ILE A 63 20.05 -4.33 4.13
CA ILE A 63 20.33 -3.35 3.08
C ILE A 63 21.77 -2.83 3.20
N ASP A 64 22.39 -2.92 4.38
CA ASP A 64 23.72 -2.38 4.61
C ASP A 64 24.82 -3.27 4.02
N TYR A 65 25.84 -2.63 3.47
CA TYR A 65 26.84 -3.26 2.61
C TYR A 65 27.79 -4.15 3.42
N SER A 66 27.74 -5.46 3.19
CA SER A 66 28.80 -6.39 3.60
C SER A 66 29.61 -6.81 2.37
N PRO A 67 30.93 -6.54 2.29
CA PRO A 67 31.77 -6.87 1.14
C PRO A 67 31.93 -8.38 0.87
N TYR A 68 31.33 -9.25 1.69
CA TYR A 68 31.41 -10.70 1.58
C TYR A 68 30.06 -11.39 1.30
N ASP A 69 28.98 -10.65 1.04
CA ASP A 69 27.63 -11.23 0.93
C ASP A 69 27.08 -11.27 -0.51
N GLU A 70 26.96 -12.47 -1.07
CA GLU A 70 26.40 -12.73 -2.41
C GLU A 70 24.86 -12.55 -2.48
N GLY A 71 24.18 -12.43 -1.33
CA GLY A 71 22.71 -12.31 -1.21
C GLY A 71 22.15 -10.93 -1.60
N GLU A 72 23.00 -9.91 -1.73
CA GLU A 72 22.62 -8.50 -1.83
C GLU A 72 21.75 -8.17 -3.07
N TRP A 73 22.06 -8.78 -4.23
CA TRP A 73 21.32 -8.51 -5.46
C TRP A 73 19.87 -9.02 -5.41
N ARG A 74 19.60 -10.08 -4.63
CA ARG A 74 18.26 -10.65 -4.47
C ARG A 74 17.37 -9.72 -3.64
N LEU A 75 17.93 -9.14 -2.57
CA LEU A 75 17.26 -8.13 -1.74
C LEU A 75 16.99 -6.85 -2.54
N LYS A 76 17.99 -6.35 -3.28
CA LYS A 76 17.82 -5.18 -4.16
C LYS A 76 16.76 -5.43 -5.24
N LEU A 77 16.75 -6.61 -5.84
CA LEU A 77 15.72 -6.99 -6.81
C LEU A 77 14.34 -7.10 -6.17
N TRP A 78 14.24 -7.65 -4.95
CA TRP A 78 12.98 -7.75 -4.22
C TRP A 78 12.38 -6.38 -3.91
N LEU A 79 13.20 -5.45 -3.40
CA LEU A 79 12.80 -4.06 -3.16
C LEU A 79 12.43 -3.34 -4.45
N PHE A 80 13.18 -3.58 -5.54
CA PHE A 80 12.85 -3.04 -6.85
C PHE A 80 11.47 -3.52 -7.33
N ILE A 81 11.17 -4.82 -7.19
CA ILE A 81 9.85 -5.37 -7.54
C ILE A 81 8.77 -4.76 -6.65
N ALA A 82 8.99 -4.64 -5.33
CA ALA A 82 8.04 -4.02 -4.42
C ALA A 82 7.72 -2.57 -4.82
N TYR A 83 8.75 -1.81 -5.21
CA TYR A 83 8.60 -0.45 -5.74
C TYR A 83 7.78 -0.41 -7.05
N VAL A 84 8.10 -1.29 -8.01
CA VAL A 84 7.36 -1.37 -9.28
C VAL A 84 5.90 -1.73 -9.05
N VAL A 85 5.61 -2.73 -8.22
CA VAL A 85 4.23 -3.14 -7.88
C VAL A 85 3.49 -1.99 -7.20
N SER A 86 4.13 -1.27 -6.27
CA SER A 86 3.55 -0.08 -5.62
C SER A 86 3.17 0.99 -6.64
N PHE A 87 4.11 1.35 -7.52
CA PHE A 87 3.90 2.39 -8.52
C PHE A 87 2.80 2.02 -9.53
N VAL A 88 2.83 0.78 -10.04
CA VAL A 88 1.84 0.27 -10.99
C VAL A 88 0.46 0.20 -10.34
N SER A 89 0.35 -0.23 -9.08
CA SER A 89 -0.92 -0.26 -8.37
C SER A 89 -1.54 1.12 -8.23
N LEU A 90 -0.74 2.13 -7.86
CA LEU A 90 -1.21 3.52 -7.74
C LEU A 90 -1.62 4.09 -9.11
N ALA A 91 -0.81 3.87 -10.15
CA ALA A 91 -1.12 4.31 -11.50
C ALA A 91 -2.39 3.65 -12.05
N ALA A 92 -2.57 2.34 -11.82
CA ALA A 92 -3.78 1.63 -12.20
C ALA A 92 -5.02 2.17 -11.48
N SER A 93 -4.90 2.46 -10.17
CA SER A 93 -5.97 3.06 -9.39
C SER A 93 -6.39 4.44 -9.94
N VAL A 94 -5.43 5.31 -10.25
CA VAL A 94 -5.69 6.61 -10.87
C VAL A 94 -6.31 6.45 -12.27
N GLY A 95 -5.86 5.47 -13.05
CA GLY A 95 -6.45 5.15 -14.36
C GLY A 95 -7.93 4.77 -14.25
N LEU A 96 -8.29 3.94 -13.27
CA LEU A 96 -9.68 3.57 -13.00
C LEU A 96 -10.51 4.74 -12.50
N LEU A 97 -9.95 5.63 -11.67
CA LEU A 97 -10.60 6.88 -11.28
C LEU A 97 -10.93 7.75 -12.50
N ILE A 98 -10.01 7.90 -13.44
CA ILE A 98 -10.25 8.65 -14.69
C ILE A 98 -11.38 7.98 -15.49
N GLN A 99 -11.38 6.65 -15.59
CA GLN A 99 -12.42 5.91 -16.28
C GLN A 99 -13.80 6.12 -15.63
N ASP A 100 -13.91 5.99 -14.31
CA ASP A 100 -15.15 6.18 -13.56
C ASP A 100 -15.63 7.65 -13.61
N ALA A 101 -14.72 8.61 -13.74
CA ALA A 101 -15.07 10.03 -13.91
C ALA A 101 -15.59 10.36 -15.32
N LEU A 102 -15.13 9.66 -16.35
CA LEU A 102 -15.51 9.92 -17.74
C LEU A 102 -16.74 9.10 -18.20
N VAL A 103 -16.92 7.89 -17.67
CA VAL A 103 -17.98 6.97 -18.11
C VAL A 103 -19.21 7.08 -17.20
N LYS A 104 -20.25 7.77 -17.70
CA LYS A 104 -21.50 8.01 -16.96
C LYS A 104 -22.35 6.77 -16.67
N THR A 105 -22.08 5.65 -17.33
CA THR A 105 -22.79 4.38 -17.14
C THR A 105 -22.08 3.43 -16.17
N GLY A 106 -20.92 3.81 -15.65
CA GLY A 106 -20.09 3.00 -14.77
C GLY A 106 -20.35 3.25 -13.28
N PRO A 107 -19.48 2.69 -12.41
CA PRO A 107 -19.43 3.03 -10.99
C PRO A 107 -19.30 4.55 -10.79
N SER A 108 -19.80 5.04 -9.66
CA SER A 108 -19.70 6.47 -9.34
C SER A 108 -18.23 6.90 -9.17
N ALA A 109 -17.95 8.19 -9.36
CA ALA A 109 -16.63 8.75 -9.12
C ALA A 109 -16.09 8.48 -7.70
N TRP A 110 -16.97 8.27 -6.72
CA TRP A 110 -16.58 7.86 -5.37
C TRP A 110 -15.83 6.52 -5.36
N THR A 111 -16.22 5.57 -6.21
CA THR A 111 -15.55 4.27 -6.33
C THR A 111 -14.07 4.44 -6.74
N GLY A 112 -13.82 5.27 -7.76
CA GLY A 112 -12.47 5.60 -8.17
C GLY A 112 -11.66 6.32 -7.09
N ILE A 113 -12.27 7.30 -6.40
CA ILE A 113 -11.61 8.07 -5.34
C ILE A 113 -11.23 7.14 -4.18
N ALA A 114 -12.16 6.29 -3.75
CA ALA A 114 -11.94 5.30 -2.70
C ALA A 114 -10.83 4.32 -3.07
N GLY A 115 -10.76 3.87 -4.32
CA GLY A 115 -9.66 3.02 -4.81
C GLY A 115 -8.29 3.71 -4.74
N VAL A 116 -8.21 5.01 -5.02
CA VAL A 116 -6.96 5.78 -4.91
C VAL A 116 -6.59 5.97 -3.43
N LEU A 117 -7.56 6.35 -2.59
CA LEU A 117 -7.37 6.48 -1.14
C LEU A 117 -6.90 5.17 -0.51
N GLN A 118 -7.51 4.04 -0.90
CA GLN A 118 -7.09 2.72 -0.45
C GLN A 118 -5.61 2.47 -0.77
N CYS A 119 -5.19 2.66 -2.02
CA CYS A 119 -3.80 2.43 -2.43
C CYS A 119 -2.82 3.32 -1.65
N VAL A 120 -3.13 4.61 -1.53
CA VAL A 120 -2.28 5.58 -0.82
C VAL A 120 -2.17 5.21 0.66
N LEU A 121 -3.29 4.95 1.33
CA LEU A 121 -3.29 4.63 2.77
C LEU A 121 -2.58 3.30 3.05
N VAL A 122 -2.80 2.28 2.22
CA VAL A 122 -2.13 0.98 2.37
C VAL A 122 -0.61 1.09 2.19
N LEU A 123 -0.14 1.88 1.23
CA LEU A 123 1.30 2.11 1.03
C LEU A 123 1.90 2.96 2.16
N ILE A 124 1.20 3.99 2.63
CA ILE A 124 1.62 4.80 3.80
C ILE A 124 1.71 3.92 5.05
N SER A 125 0.72 3.07 5.28
CA SER A 125 0.73 2.09 6.38
C SER A 125 1.98 1.21 6.31
N GLY A 126 2.31 0.72 5.12
CA GLY A 126 3.52 -0.07 4.92
C GLY A 126 4.79 0.67 5.30
N LEU A 127 4.89 1.95 4.93
CA LEU A 127 6.01 2.80 5.32
C LEU A 127 6.06 3.05 6.83
N ILE A 128 4.92 3.33 7.48
CA ILE A 128 4.84 3.53 8.94
C ILE A 128 5.34 2.29 9.69
N TYR A 129 4.87 1.10 9.28
CA TYR A 129 5.32 -0.15 9.90
C TYR A 129 6.83 -0.32 9.71
N TRP A 130 7.30 -0.18 8.47
CA TRP A 130 8.71 -0.34 8.14
C TRP A 130 9.62 0.64 8.89
N THR A 131 9.19 1.89 9.11
CA THR A 131 9.95 2.86 9.92
C THR A 131 9.96 2.52 11.40
N SER A 132 8.84 2.02 11.95
CA SER A 132 8.75 1.69 13.37
C SER A 132 9.46 0.39 13.75
N HIS A 133 9.53 -0.58 12.84
CA HIS A 133 10.14 -1.89 13.12
C HIS A 133 11.68 -1.90 13.01
N SER A 134 12.29 -0.86 12.45
CA SER A 134 13.74 -0.81 12.24
C SER A 134 14.55 -0.18 13.36
N GLU A 135 13.90 0.32 14.39
CA GLU A 135 14.55 0.97 15.54
C GLU A 135 14.79 -0.01 16.71
N GLN A 136 14.50 -1.31 16.52
CA GLN A 136 14.77 -2.40 17.47
C GLN A 136 15.87 -3.31 16.92
#